data_AF-A0A180G838-F1
#
_entry.id   AF-A0A180G838-F1
#
_cell.length_a   1.000
_cell.length_b   1.000
_cell.length_c   1.000
_cell.angle_alpha   90.00
_cell.angle_beta   90.00
_cell.angle_gamma   90.00
#
_symmetry.space_group_name_H-M   'P 1'
#
loop_
_entity.id
_entity.type
_entity.pdbx_description
1 polymer ?
#
loop_
_entity_poly.entity_id
_entity_poly.type
_entity_poly.pdbx_seq_one_letter_code
_entity_poly.pdbx_strand_id
1 'polypeptide(L)'
;MVDLRFWRSANYAKFFGHVDRAGGIYYKRWAKGPIHSIAAALFLPREKVHCWDNVGYFQPPSSHCPADYDRFHSNSKCFCDLLKNFKLQPHSCDPLWAQLPARKEFIDSHT
;
A
#
# COMPACT_ATOMS: atom_id res chain seq x y z
N MET A 1 -0.45 -2.26 -7.89
CA MET A 1 0.06 -3.38 -8.73
C MET A 1 0.99 -4.25 -7.90
N VAL A 2 1.24 -5.50 -8.29
CA VAL A 2 2.08 -6.42 -7.50
C VAL A 2 2.83 -7.43 -8.36
N ASP A 3 4.03 -7.80 -7.94
CA ASP A 3 4.79 -8.92 -8.48
C ASP A 3 4.33 -10.24 -7.83
N LEU A 4 3.82 -11.17 -8.62
CA LEU A 4 3.30 -12.45 -8.13
C LEU A 4 4.36 -13.33 -7.47
N ARG A 5 5.66 -13.10 -7.71
CA ARG A 5 6.74 -13.82 -7.02
C ARG A 5 6.66 -13.62 -5.51
N PHE A 6 6.21 -12.46 -5.04
CA PHE A 6 6.01 -12.21 -3.61
C PHE A 6 4.93 -13.11 -3.02
N TRP A 7 3.75 -13.18 -3.64
CA TRP A 7 2.64 -14.03 -3.18
C TRP A 7 2.94 -15.52 -3.32
N ARG A 8 3.81 -15.91 -4.26
CA ARG A 8 4.28 -17.28 -4.44
C ARG A 8 5.46 -17.64 -3.54
N SER A 9 5.97 -16.70 -2.74
CA SER A 9 7.10 -16.95 -1.84
C SER A 9 6.72 -17.87 -0.68
N ALA A 10 7.70 -18.63 -0.18
CA ALA A 10 7.50 -19.51 0.96
C ALA A 10 7.08 -18.75 2.23
N ASN A 11 7.59 -17.53 2.43
CA ASN A 11 7.25 -16.69 3.58
C ASN A 11 5.77 -16.29 3.55
N TYR A 12 5.28 -15.82 2.40
CA TYR A 12 3.87 -15.49 2.26
C TYR A 12 2.97 -16.72 2.41
N ALA A 13 3.34 -17.84 1.80
CA ALA A 13 2.56 -19.08 1.90
C ALA A 13 2.42 -19.57 3.36
N LYS A 14 3.50 -19.50 4.15
CA LYS A 14 3.47 -19.84 5.59
C LYS A 14 2.61 -18.87 6.38
N PHE A 15 2.75 -17.56 6.13
CA PHE A 15 1.93 -16.53 6.77
C PHE A 15 0.44 -16.72 6.47
N PHE A 16 0.08 -16.88 5.20
CA PHE A 16 -1.30 -17.08 4.78
C PHE A 16 -1.88 -18.37 5.35
N GLY A 17 -1.12 -19.47 5.37
CA GLY A 17 -1.55 -20.71 6.04
C GLY A 17 -1.78 -20.57 7.54
N HIS A 18 -1.07 -19.67 8.23
CA HIS A 18 -1.37 -19.32 9.62
C HIS A 18 -2.67 -18.53 9.74
N VAL A 19 -2.86 -17.50 8.90
CA VAL A 19 -4.07 -16.67 8.87
C VAL A 19 -5.32 -17.49 8.57
N ASP A 20 -5.23 -18.42 7.61
CA ASP A 20 -6.34 -19.30 7.22
C ASP A 20 -6.75 -20.23 8.36
N ARG A 21 -5.79 -20.90 9.01
CA ARG A 21 -6.04 -21.76 10.18
C ARG A 21 -6.59 -21.01 11.39
N ALA A 22 -6.24 -19.73 11.56
CA ALA A 22 -6.82 -18.91 12.62
C ALA A 22 -8.32 -18.63 12.39
N GLY A 23 -8.84 -18.85 11.18
CA GLY A 23 -10.27 -18.77 10.85
C GLY A 23 -10.84 -17.35 10.81
N GLY A 24 -10.02 -16.31 11.03
CA GLY A 24 -10.50 -14.93 11.12
C GLY A 24 -11.09 -14.37 9.82
N ILE A 25 -10.78 -14.98 8.67
CA ILE A 25 -11.42 -14.64 7.37
C ILE A 25 -12.94 -14.89 7.45
N TYR A 26 -13.34 -16.06 8.00
CA TYR A 26 -14.75 -16.45 8.09
C TYR A 26 -15.41 -15.96 9.39
N TYR A 27 -14.72 -16.11 10.53
CA TYR A 27 -15.32 -15.84 11.84
C TYR A 27 -15.21 -14.38 12.28
N LYS A 28 -14.34 -13.56 11.67
CA LYS A 28 -14.04 -12.17 12.11
C LYS A 28 -13.97 -11.13 10.98
N ARG A 29 -14.21 -11.52 9.72
CA ARG A 29 -14.18 -10.63 8.53
C ARG A 29 -12.80 -10.03 8.24
N TRP A 30 -11.73 -10.80 8.44
CA TRP A 30 -10.41 -10.36 7.98
C TRP A 30 -10.38 -10.27 6.46
N ALA A 31 -10.26 -9.04 5.96
CA ALA A 31 -10.27 -8.76 4.52
C ALA A 31 -8.88 -8.89 3.91
N LYS A 32 -8.84 -9.11 2.59
CA LYS A 32 -7.58 -9.22 1.82
C LYS A 32 -6.65 -8.01 1.97
N GLY A 33 -7.22 -6.80 2.10
CA GLY A 33 -6.44 -5.55 2.19
C GLY A 33 -5.49 -5.56 3.39
N PRO A 34 -5.99 -5.66 4.63
CA PRO A 34 -5.16 -5.80 5.82
C PRO A 34 -4.20 -6.99 5.77
N ILE A 35 -4.64 -8.17 5.31
CA ILE A 35 -3.79 -9.37 5.22
C ILE A 35 -2.56 -9.11 4.32
N HIS A 36 -2.79 -8.55 3.13
CA HIS A 36 -1.73 -8.22 2.18
C HIS A 36 -0.80 -7.12 2.71
N SER A 37 -1.36 -6.07 3.32
CA SER A 37 -0.56 -4.96 3.86
C SER A 37 0.34 -5.40 5.01
N ILE A 38 -0.15 -6.25 5.92
CA ILE A 38 0.65 -6.82 7.02
C ILE A 38 1.78 -7.69 6.45
N ALA A 39 1.48 -8.58 5.50
CA ALA A 39 2.50 -9.41 4.88
C ALA A 39 3.59 -8.58 4.19
N ALA A 40 3.21 -7.55 3.45
CA ALA A 40 4.15 -6.65 2.78
C ALA A 40 5.03 -5.89 3.80
N ALA A 41 4.43 -5.36 4.87
CA ALA A 41 5.16 -4.64 5.91
C ALA A 41 6.17 -5.53 6.68
N LEU A 42 5.83 -6.81 6.88
CA LEU A 42 6.70 -7.75 7.59
C LEU A 42 7.82 -8.31 6.71
N PHE A 43 7.52 -8.67 5.46
CA PHE A 43 8.42 -9.48 4.63
C PHE A 43 9.14 -8.72 3.52
N LEU A 44 8.75 -7.47 3.22
CA LEU A 44 9.42 -6.65 2.22
C LEU A 44 10.18 -5.50 2.88
N PRO A 45 11.36 -5.14 2.37
CA PRO A 45 11.97 -3.87 2.71
C PRO A 45 11.11 -2.73 2.11
N ARG A 46 11.11 -1.57 2.78
CA ARG A 46 10.19 -0.45 2.52
C ARG A 46 10.30 0.06 1.07
N GLU A 47 11.47 -0.05 0.49
CA GLU A 47 11.85 0.41 -0.86
C GLU A 47 11.21 -0.46 -1.94
N LYS A 48 10.81 -1.70 -1.62
CA LYS A 48 10.09 -2.59 -2.54
C LYS A 48 8.59 -2.34 -2.59
N VAL A 49 8.06 -1.46 -1.74
CA VAL A 49 6.65 -1.06 -1.74
C VAL A 49 6.56 0.37 -2.26
N HIS A 50 5.92 0.52 -3.42
CA HIS A 50 5.80 1.81 -4.10
C HIS A 50 4.40 2.41 -3.88
N CYS A 51 4.35 3.67 -3.47
CA CYS A 51 3.14 4.47 -3.44
C CYS A 51 3.15 5.38 -4.68
N TRP A 52 2.20 5.19 -5.58
CA TRP A 52 2.09 5.99 -6.80
C TRP A 52 1.46 7.34 -6.47
N ASP A 53 2.18 8.43 -6.70
CA ASP A 53 1.64 9.79 -6.54
C ASP A 53 1.12 10.38 -7.86
N ASN A 54 1.43 9.73 -8.98
CA ASN A 54 1.19 10.22 -10.34
C ASN A 54 0.07 9.46 -11.09
N VAL A 55 -0.63 8.53 -10.43
CA VAL A 55 -1.72 7.75 -11.03
C VAL A 55 -3.04 8.22 -10.41
N GLY A 56 -3.98 8.69 -11.22
CA GLY A 56 -5.35 8.95 -10.76
C GLY A 56 -6.13 7.65 -10.60
N TYR A 57 -6.78 7.44 -9.45
CA TYR A 57 -7.59 6.26 -9.19
C TYR A 57 -8.85 6.61 -8.40
N PHE A 58 -9.96 5.99 -8.75
CA PHE A 58 -11.23 6.19 -8.05
C PHE A 58 -11.87 4.85 -7.71
N GLN A 59 -12.19 4.67 -6.44
CA GLN A 59 -12.99 3.56 -5.94
C GLN A 59 -13.91 4.11 -4.86
N PRO A 60 -15.24 4.14 -5.10
CA PRO A 60 -16.18 4.74 -4.16
C PRO A 60 -15.97 4.24 -2.72
N PRO A 61 -15.93 5.14 -1.71
CA PRO A 61 -16.06 6.60 -1.80
C PRO A 61 -14.74 7.36 -2.00
N SER A 62 -13.61 6.67 -2.11
CA SER A 62 -12.27 7.25 -2.09
C SER A 62 -11.74 7.58 -3.49
N SER A 63 -11.07 8.72 -3.61
CA SER A 63 -10.32 9.09 -4.81
C SER A 63 -8.87 9.34 -4.45
N HIS A 64 -7.94 8.92 -5.29
CA HIS A 64 -6.57 9.39 -5.27
C HIS A 64 -6.35 10.22 -6.53
N CYS A 65 -5.98 11.48 -6.32
CA CYS A 65 -5.79 12.46 -7.40
C CYS A 65 -4.36 13.01 -7.35
N PRO A 66 -3.56 12.92 -8.44
CA PRO A 66 -2.23 13.52 -8.49
C PRO A 66 -2.28 15.02 -8.21
N ALA A 67 -1.46 15.49 -7.27
CA ALA A 67 -1.55 16.85 -6.72
C ALA A 67 -0.95 17.94 -7.62
N ASP A 68 -0.02 17.59 -8.51
CA ASP A 68 0.65 18.53 -9.40
C ASP A 68 -0.29 18.95 -10.55
N TYR A 69 -0.86 20.15 -10.43
CA TYR A 69 -1.85 20.68 -11.37
C TYR A 69 -1.28 20.86 -12.78
N ASP A 70 -0.10 21.49 -12.88
CA ASP A 70 0.50 21.81 -14.17
C ASP A 70 0.88 20.54 -14.92
N ARG A 71 1.34 19.51 -14.20
CA ARG A 71 1.76 18.25 -14.82
C ARG A 71 0.59 17.36 -15.26
N PHE A 72 -0.50 17.33 -14.51
CA PHE A 72 -1.57 16.33 -14.70
C PHE A 72 -2.93 16.90 -15.11
N HIS A 73 -3.25 18.15 -14.78
CA HIS A 73 -4.59 18.72 -14.95
C HIS A 73 -4.65 19.78 -16.05
N SER A 74 -3.63 20.64 -16.15
CA SER A 74 -3.54 21.70 -17.17
C SER A 74 -3.58 21.15 -18.62
N ASN A 75 -3.18 19.89 -18.79
CA ASN A 75 -3.09 19.18 -20.07
C ASN A 75 -4.15 18.08 -20.22
N SER A 76 -5.18 18.07 -19.38
CA SER A 76 -6.30 17.12 -19.41
C SER A 76 -5.90 15.64 -19.28
N LYS A 77 -4.72 15.32 -18.71
CA LYS A 77 -4.32 13.92 -18.41
C LYS A 77 -5.06 13.34 -17.20
N CYS A 78 -5.59 14.18 -16.33
CA CYS A 78 -6.41 13.82 -15.18
C CYS A 78 -7.65 14.71 -15.12
N PHE A 79 -8.79 14.10 -14.74
CA PHE A 79 -10.10 14.76 -14.61
C PHE A 79 -10.64 14.72 -13.17
N CYS A 80 -9.81 14.37 -12.20
CA CYS A 80 -10.21 14.25 -10.79
C CYS A 80 -10.19 15.60 -10.07
N ASP A 81 -11.04 15.73 -9.06
CA ASP A 81 -11.07 16.90 -8.18
C ASP A 81 -9.98 16.77 -7.09
N LEU A 82 -9.03 17.70 -7.09
CA LEU A 82 -7.92 17.75 -6.13
C LEU A 82 -8.40 17.83 -4.68
N LEU A 83 -9.53 18.49 -4.42
CA LEU A 83 -10.08 18.67 -3.07
C LEU A 83 -10.72 17.39 -2.53
N LYS A 84 -11.11 16.47 -3.41
CA LYS A 84 -11.69 15.17 -3.04
C LYS A 84 -10.64 14.08 -2.87
N ASN A 85 -9.36 14.43 -2.90
CA ASN A 85 -8.26 13.50 -2.75
C ASN A 85 -8.25 12.90 -1.33
N PHE A 86 -8.42 11.59 -1.24
CA PHE A 86 -8.46 10.82 0.00
C PHE A 86 -7.17 10.96 0.80
N LYS A 87 -6.03 11.21 0.15
CA LYS A 87 -4.75 11.46 0.83
C LYS A 87 -4.81 12.59 1.86
N LEU A 88 -5.70 13.57 1.65
CA LEU A 88 -5.88 14.73 2.53
C LEU A 88 -6.83 14.46 3.72
N GLN A 89 -7.48 13.29 3.74
CA GLN A 89 -8.51 12.99 4.73
C GLN A 89 -7.89 12.46 6.05
N PRO A 90 -8.46 12.77 7.23
CA PRO A 90 -7.91 12.36 8.53
C PRO A 90 -7.79 10.84 8.73
N HIS A 91 -8.64 10.07 8.05
CA HIS A 91 -8.67 8.61 8.10
C HIS A 91 -7.77 7.95 7.05
N SER A 92 -6.98 8.73 6.32
CA SER A 92 -5.95 8.21 5.43
C SER A 92 -4.67 7.86 6.20
N CYS A 93 -3.99 6.80 5.75
CA CYS A 93 -2.68 6.41 6.28
C CYS A 93 -1.52 7.07 5.53
N ASP A 94 -1.78 7.89 4.51
CA ASP A 94 -0.74 8.56 3.72
C ASP A 94 0.24 9.41 4.56
N PRO A 95 -0.22 10.20 5.55
CA PRO A 95 0.70 10.94 6.40
C PRO A 95 1.65 10.03 7.18
N LEU A 96 1.17 8.87 7.63
CA LEU A 96 1.98 7.87 8.34
C LEU A 96 3.00 7.25 7.40
N TRP A 97 2.58 6.92 6.18
CA TRP A 97 3.47 6.38 5.14
C TRP A 97 4.61 7.33 4.77
N ALA A 98 4.33 8.63 4.69
CA ALA A 98 5.32 9.67 4.38
C ALA A 98 6.37 9.85 5.49
N GLN A 99 6.04 9.52 6.74
CA GLN A 99 6.94 9.60 7.88
C GLN A 99 7.86 8.39 8.02
N LEU A 100 7.58 7.28 7.31
CA LEU A 100 8.39 6.07 7.42
C LEU A 100 9.77 6.29 6.78
N PRO A 101 10.88 6.11 7.54
CA PRO A 101 12.20 6.12 6.94
C PRO A 101 12.33 4.93 5.99
N ALA A 102 13.06 5.12 4.88
CA ALA A 102 13.63 3.99 4.15
C ALA A 102 14.42 3.15 5.17
N ARG A 103 14.23 1.83 5.18
CA ARG A 103 14.87 0.96 6.17
C ARG A 103 16.37 1.04 5.89
N LYS A 104 17.14 1.74 6.75
CA LYS A 104 18.60 1.66 6.74
C LYS A 104 18.97 0.19 6.78
N GLU A 105 19.85 -0.21 5.88
CA GLU A 105 20.30 -1.58 5.68
C GLU A 105 20.57 -2.24 7.04
N PHE A 106 19.78 -3.25 7.38
CA PHE A 106 20.10 -4.21 8.43
C PHE A 106 21.09 -5.22 7.82
N ILE A 107 22.20 -4.70 7.32
CA ILE A 107 23.36 -5.42 6.79
C ILE A 107 24.54 -4.59 7.30
N ASP A 108 25.02 -4.92 8.50
CA ASP A 108 26.38 -4.66 9.03
C ASP A 108 26.43 -4.84 10.56
N SER A 109 25.91 -5.95 11.08
CA SER A 109 26.17 -6.36 12.47
C SER A 109 26.27 -7.87 12.69
N HIS A 110 26.60 -8.60 11.63
CA HIS A 110 27.07 -9.99 11.73
C HIS A 110 28.31 -10.16 10.85
N THR A 111 29.41 -9.55 11.28
CA THR A 111 30.74 -10.17 11.22
C THR A 111 31.02 -10.75 12.60
#